data_AF-A0AAE7EK43-F1
#
_entry.id   AF-A0AAE7EK43-F1
#
_cell.length_a   1.000
_cell.length_b   1.000
_cell.length_c   1.000
_cell.angle_alpha   90.00
_cell.angle_beta   90.00
_cell.angle_gamma   90.00
#
_symmetry.space_group_name_H-M   'P 1'
#
loop_
_entity.id
_entity.type
_entity.pdbx_description
1 polymer ?
#
loop_
_entity_poly.entity_id
_entity_poly.type
_entity_poly.pdbx_seq_one_letter_code
_entity_poly.pdbx_strand_id
1 'polypeptide(L)'
;MTLYQKLSLTLCLSTLWVQPTLASISVGSSRIIFPSAESSQSVEINNRSPNQPYLINVGISESLSAKSSDSTFITTPALFRIEPGASNKVRILKKPNTLPRDRESVFYFSVLAIPASKSGEANDNNHLDGSIQVATGNTIKLFYRPSDLSMTQKEAMGKLQFSRQGNHVRVSNPTPYFISLNQLVIDGKKIKLDVVKGTSMVAPFAANVYPAIVGIGAAQWKAINDYGGEETFHATVN
;
A
#
# COMPACT_ATOMS: atom_id res chain seq x y z
N MET A 1 -15.06 -30.42 -42.90
CA MET A 1 -14.34 -29.55 -41.94
C MET A 1 -13.48 -30.41 -41.05
N THR A 2 -12.18 -30.29 -41.24
CA THR A 2 -11.14 -31.15 -40.69
C THR A 2 -11.09 -31.05 -39.16
N LEU A 3 -10.71 -32.14 -38.50
CA LEU A 3 -10.62 -32.27 -37.03
C LEU A 3 -9.87 -31.10 -36.37
N TYR A 4 -8.89 -30.53 -37.08
CA TYR A 4 -8.12 -29.34 -36.67
C TYR A 4 -8.95 -28.06 -36.55
N GLN A 5 -9.96 -27.87 -37.41
CA GLN A 5 -10.88 -26.72 -37.34
C GLN A 5 -11.81 -26.83 -36.13
N LYS A 6 -12.25 -28.05 -35.78
CA LYS A 6 -13.02 -28.28 -34.56
C LYS A 6 -12.15 -28.08 -33.32
N LEU A 7 -10.92 -28.60 -33.30
CA LEU A 7 -9.98 -28.46 -32.19
C LEU A 7 -9.57 -26.98 -31.94
N SER A 8 -9.37 -26.21 -33.00
CA SER A 8 -9.08 -24.77 -32.91
C SER A 8 -10.27 -23.96 -32.39
N LEU A 9 -11.51 -24.35 -32.75
CA LEU A 9 -12.72 -23.70 -32.24
C LEU A 9 -12.97 -24.03 -30.75
N THR A 10 -12.72 -25.26 -30.31
CA THR A 10 -12.86 -25.64 -28.89
C THR A 10 -11.78 -24.98 -28.02
N LEU A 11 -10.57 -24.78 -28.53
CA LEU A 11 -9.48 -24.11 -27.81
C LEU A 11 -9.70 -22.58 -27.70
N CYS A 12 -10.42 -21.98 -28.66
CA CYS A 12 -10.79 -20.56 -28.61
C CYS A 12 -11.98 -20.28 -27.67
N LEU A 13 -12.84 -21.29 -27.42
CA LEU A 13 -14.00 -21.15 -26.54
C LEU A 13 -13.68 -21.34 -25.05
N SER A 14 -12.53 -21.96 -24.72
CA SER A 14 -12.08 -22.14 -23.33
C SER A 14 -11.36 -20.94 -22.73
N THR A 15 -10.97 -19.93 -23.53
CA THR A 15 -10.25 -18.74 -23.05
C THR A 15 -11.16 -17.60 -22.57
N LEU A 16 -12.49 -17.73 -22.69
CA LEU A 16 -13.45 -16.69 -22.27
C LEU A 16 -13.90 -16.75 -20.80
N TRP A 17 -13.34 -17.65 -19.99
CA TRP A 17 -13.72 -17.81 -18.57
C TRP A 17 -12.69 -17.21 -17.59
N VAL A 18 -12.11 -16.05 -17.92
CA VAL A 18 -11.34 -15.29 -16.94
C VAL A 18 -12.32 -14.39 -16.18
N GLN A 19 -12.92 -14.93 -15.12
CA GLN A 19 -13.66 -14.10 -14.17
C GLN A 19 -12.67 -13.18 -13.44
N PRO A 20 -12.84 -11.85 -13.45
CA PRO A 20 -11.98 -10.97 -12.67
C PRO A 20 -12.18 -11.29 -11.19
N THR A 21 -11.07 -11.57 -10.49
CA THR A 21 -11.07 -11.71 -9.04
C THR A 21 -11.22 -10.33 -8.41
N LEU A 22 -12.47 -9.91 -8.18
CA LEU A 22 -12.74 -8.64 -7.53
C LEU A 22 -12.44 -8.78 -6.03
N ALA A 23 -11.51 -7.98 -5.53
CA ALA A 23 -11.38 -7.78 -4.09
C ALA A 23 -12.70 -7.24 -3.55
N SER A 24 -13.30 -7.96 -2.60
CA SER A 24 -14.60 -7.58 -2.04
C SER A 24 -14.58 -6.21 -1.39
N ILE A 25 -13.47 -5.83 -0.74
CA ILE A 25 -13.29 -4.50 -0.15
C ILE A 25 -12.09 -3.82 -0.79
N SER A 26 -12.29 -2.59 -1.25
CA SER A 26 -11.24 -1.77 -1.86
C SER A 26 -11.22 -0.36 -1.26
N VAL A 27 -10.03 0.18 -1.08
CA VAL A 27 -9.82 1.58 -0.67
C VAL A 27 -9.62 2.40 -1.95
N GLY A 28 -10.22 3.59 -2.04
CA GLY A 28 -10.19 4.44 -3.24
C GLY A 28 -8.79 4.96 -3.63
N SER A 29 -7.79 4.76 -2.77
CA SER A 29 -6.41 5.18 -2.97
C SER A 29 -5.43 4.13 -2.46
N SER A 30 -4.27 3.98 -3.10
CA SER A 30 -3.18 3.09 -2.64
C SER A 30 -2.28 3.72 -1.57
N ARG A 31 -2.46 5.01 -1.30
CA ARG A 31 -1.81 5.81 -0.26
C ARG A 31 -2.60 7.09 0.00
N ILE A 32 -2.41 7.67 1.18
CA ILE A 32 -3.08 8.89 1.60
C ILE A 32 -2.02 9.96 1.81
N ILE A 33 -2.21 11.13 1.18
CA ILE A 33 -1.45 12.33 1.47
C ILE A 33 -2.32 13.23 2.34
N PHE A 34 -1.84 13.52 3.54
CA PHE A 34 -2.48 14.42 4.49
C PHE A 34 -1.68 15.74 4.55
N PRO A 35 -2.14 16.80 3.89
CA PRO A 35 -1.47 18.10 3.94
C PRO A 35 -1.54 18.70 5.35
N SER A 36 -0.44 19.25 5.83
CA SER A 36 -0.34 19.84 7.16
C SER A 36 -1.26 21.04 7.39
N ALA A 37 -1.66 21.75 6.33
CA ALA A 37 -2.60 22.87 6.41
C ALA A 37 -4.05 22.42 6.69
N GLU A 38 -4.39 21.18 6.34
CA GLU A 38 -5.75 20.67 6.45
C GLU A 38 -6.04 20.14 7.86
N SER A 39 -7.28 20.30 8.31
CA SER A 39 -7.76 19.70 9.56
C SER A 39 -8.29 18.27 9.35
N SER A 40 -8.66 17.93 8.12
CA SER A 40 -9.19 16.60 7.78
C SER A 40 -8.93 16.18 6.34
N GLN A 41 -8.91 14.88 6.09
CA GLN A 41 -8.86 14.27 4.75
C GLN A 41 -9.87 13.13 4.67
N SER A 42 -10.52 12.92 3.52
CA SER A 42 -11.48 11.83 3.35
C SER A 42 -10.90 10.69 2.52
N VAL A 43 -11.28 9.46 2.87
CA VAL A 43 -10.93 8.24 2.14
C VAL A 43 -12.17 7.43 1.90
N GLU A 44 -12.37 6.96 0.67
CA GLU A 44 -13.51 6.14 0.31
C GLU A 44 -13.18 4.65 0.41
N ILE A 45 -14.11 3.88 0.97
CA ILE A 45 -14.04 2.42 1.09
C ILE A 45 -15.25 1.85 0.36
N ASN A 46 -14.99 0.94 -0.58
CA ASN A 46 -16.01 0.38 -1.46
C ASN A 46 -16.15 -1.12 -1.23
N ASN A 47 -17.39 -1.58 -1.11
CA ASN A 47 -17.73 -2.99 -1.15
C ASN A 47 -18.13 -3.41 -2.57
N ARG A 48 -17.24 -4.12 -3.24
CA ARG A 48 -17.43 -4.68 -4.58
C ARG A 48 -17.97 -6.11 -4.55
N SER A 49 -18.25 -6.67 -3.36
CA SER A 49 -18.92 -7.96 -3.28
C SER A 49 -20.37 -7.83 -3.79
N PRO A 50 -20.84 -8.79 -4.60
CA PRO A 50 -22.20 -8.77 -5.12
C PRO A 50 -23.27 -9.10 -4.07
N ASN A 51 -22.91 -9.82 -3.00
CA ASN A 51 -23.89 -10.37 -2.06
C ASN A 51 -23.41 -10.47 -0.60
N GLN A 52 -22.18 -10.07 -0.30
CA GLN A 52 -21.62 -10.15 1.05
C GLN A 52 -21.52 -8.77 1.70
N PRO A 53 -22.26 -8.51 2.80
CA PRO A 53 -22.01 -7.35 3.64
C PRO A 53 -20.79 -7.58 4.53
N TYR A 54 -20.13 -6.48 4.88
CA TYR A 54 -18.95 -6.47 5.74
C TYR A 54 -19.09 -5.48 6.90
N LEU A 55 -18.60 -5.87 8.06
CA LEU A 55 -18.27 -4.94 9.14
C LEU A 55 -16.85 -4.43 8.92
N ILE A 56 -16.70 -3.13 8.79
CA ILE A 56 -15.44 -2.45 8.50
C ILE A 56 -14.93 -1.78 9.76
N ASN A 57 -13.74 -2.19 10.21
CA ASN A 57 -12.99 -1.52 11.27
C ASN A 57 -11.81 -0.77 10.65
N VAL A 58 -11.65 0.50 11.01
CA VAL A 58 -10.64 1.38 10.43
C VAL A 58 -9.81 2.02 11.54
N GLY A 59 -8.49 1.93 11.43
CA GLY A 59 -7.55 2.52 12.37
C GLY A 59 -6.32 3.12 11.69
N ILE A 60 -5.60 3.94 12.45
CA ILE A 60 -4.29 4.48 12.04
C ILE A 60 -3.24 4.06 13.07
N SER A 61 -2.07 3.64 12.61
CA SER A 61 -0.92 3.29 13.44
C SER A 61 0.35 4.02 13.00
N GLU A 62 1.30 4.17 13.92
CA GLU A 62 2.60 4.80 13.65
C GLU A 62 3.61 3.85 12.96
N SER A 63 3.37 2.54 13.06
CA SER A 63 4.16 1.53 12.36
C SER A 63 3.30 0.35 11.91
N LEU A 64 3.81 -0.42 10.95
CA LEU A 64 3.14 -1.61 10.42
C LEU A 64 2.85 -2.69 11.48
N SER A 65 3.65 -2.73 12.56
CA SER A 65 3.54 -3.73 13.62
C SER A 65 2.86 -3.19 14.87
N ALA A 66 2.69 -1.87 14.99
CA ALA A 66 1.97 -1.26 16.09
C ALA A 66 0.46 -1.45 15.90
N LYS A 67 -0.24 -1.81 16.98
CA LYS A 67 -1.70 -1.68 17.02
C LYS A 67 -2.08 -0.20 16.89
N SER A 68 -3.28 0.07 16.39
CA SER A 68 -3.81 1.44 16.37
C SER A 68 -3.79 1.98 17.81
N SER A 69 -2.95 2.99 18.04
CA SER A 69 -2.81 3.70 19.30
C SER A 69 -3.64 4.98 19.24
N ASP A 70 -3.78 5.69 20.36
CA ASP A 70 -4.36 7.03 20.39
C ASP A 70 -3.42 8.00 19.67
N SER A 71 -3.48 7.97 18.33
CA SER A 71 -2.46 8.54 17.45
C SER A 71 -2.74 10.02 17.16
N THR A 72 -1.81 10.65 16.42
CA THR A 72 -1.96 12.00 15.85
C THR A 72 -3.23 12.14 14.97
N PHE A 73 -3.79 11.03 14.50
CA PHE A 73 -4.97 10.99 13.66
C PHE A 73 -6.11 10.16 14.26
N ILE A 74 -7.34 10.56 13.96
CA ILE A 74 -8.58 9.83 14.30
C ILE A 74 -9.36 9.56 13.03
N THR A 75 -9.99 8.40 12.93
CA THR A 75 -10.89 8.02 11.84
C THR A 75 -12.35 8.13 12.29
N THR A 76 -13.23 8.63 11.43
CA THR A 76 -14.66 8.74 11.71
C THR A 76 -15.48 8.40 10.46
N PRO A 77 -16.37 7.39 10.52
CA PRO A 77 -16.53 6.42 11.60
C PRO A 77 -15.36 5.42 11.67
N ALA A 78 -15.02 4.93 12.87
CA ALA A 78 -13.98 3.91 13.07
C ALA A 78 -14.50 2.47 12.90
N LEU A 79 -15.81 2.26 13.05
CA LEU A 79 -16.48 0.97 12.87
C LEU A 79 -17.83 1.19 12.19
N PHE A 80 -18.09 0.52 11.08
CA PHE A 80 -19.36 0.66 10.37
C PHE A 80 -19.63 -0.56 9.48
N ARG A 81 -20.89 -0.78 9.13
CA ARG A 81 -21.29 -1.82 8.20
C ARG A 81 -21.40 -1.26 6.79
N ILE A 82 -20.99 -2.03 5.78
CA ILE A 82 -21.13 -1.70 4.36
C ILE A 82 -21.86 -2.83 3.63
N GLU A 83 -22.93 -2.48 2.93
CA GLU A 83 -23.74 -3.42 2.15
C GLU A 83 -23.09 -3.75 0.80
N PRO A 84 -23.50 -4.84 0.12
CA PRO A 84 -23.02 -5.19 -1.22
C PRO A 84 -23.17 -4.03 -2.22
N GLY A 85 -22.14 -3.78 -3.02
CA GLY A 85 -22.12 -2.67 -4.00
C GLY A 85 -22.05 -1.26 -3.41
N ALA A 86 -22.12 -1.11 -2.08
CA ALA A 86 -22.13 0.19 -1.42
C ALA A 86 -20.72 0.77 -1.22
N SER A 87 -20.66 2.07 -0.98
CA SER A 87 -19.43 2.82 -0.68
C SER A 87 -19.64 3.68 0.55
N ASN A 88 -18.61 3.85 1.37
CA ASN A 88 -18.65 4.74 2.52
C ASN A 88 -17.39 5.60 2.59
N LYS A 89 -17.52 6.82 3.11
CA LYS A 89 -16.41 7.77 3.29
C LYS A 89 -16.00 7.80 4.76
N VAL A 90 -14.72 7.55 4.99
CA VAL A 90 -14.07 7.71 6.29
C VAL A 90 -13.33 9.04 6.30
N ARG A 91 -13.64 9.88 7.29
CA ARG A 91 -12.91 11.11 7.53
C ARG A 91 -11.75 10.85 8.50
N ILE A 92 -10.56 11.26 8.09
CA ILE A 92 -9.35 11.27 8.91
C ILE A 92 -9.21 12.69 9.46
N LEU A 93 -9.22 12.83 10.79
CA LEU A 93 -9.08 14.08 11.51
C LEU A 93 -7.68 14.14 12.12
N LYS A 94 -7.04 15.30 12.01
CA LYS A 94 -5.73 15.54 12.64
C LYS A 94 -5.92 16.20 14.01
N LYS A 95 -5.34 15.60 15.05
CA LYS A 95 -5.23 16.22 16.38
C LYS A 95 -4.12 17.28 16.41
N PRO A 96 -4.14 18.21 17.38
CA PRO A 96 -2.96 18.99 17.71
C PRO A 96 -1.74 18.07 17.88
N ASN A 97 -0.64 18.43 17.23
CA ASN A 97 0.55 17.58 17.17
C ASN A 97 1.82 18.43 17.08
N THR A 98 2.96 17.78 17.33
CA THR A 98 4.30 18.35 17.25
C THR A 98 5.11 17.68 16.14
N LEU A 99 4.46 17.29 15.04
CA LEU A 99 5.17 16.63 13.95
C LEU A 99 6.19 17.56 13.29
N PRO A 100 7.29 17.03 12.76
CA PRO A 100 8.28 17.80 12.02
C PRO A 100 7.65 18.64 10.90
N ARG A 101 8.13 19.88 10.76
CA ARG A 101 7.70 20.81 9.70
C ARG A 101 8.66 20.86 8.52
N ASP A 102 9.85 20.28 8.68
CA ASP A 102 10.92 20.24 7.68
C ASP A 102 10.90 18.96 6.82
N ARG A 103 10.07 17.97 7.17
CA ARG A 103 10.00 16.67 6.50
C ARG A 103 8.65 15.99 6.67
N GLU A 104 8.36 15.04 5.78
CA GLU A 104 7.22 14.15 5.92
C GLU A 104 7.31 13.28 7.18
N SER A 105 6.15 12.89 7.70
CA SER A 105 6.00 11.79 8.67
C SER A 105 5.13 10.70 8.07
N VAL A 106 5.41 9.43 8.37
CA VAL A 106 4.67 8.29 7.85
C VAL A 106 3.84 7.62 8.94
N PHE A 107 2.61 7.28 8.60
CA PHE A 107 1.66 6.49 9.37
C PHE A 107 1.05 5.44 8.46
N TYR A 108 0.22 4.57 9.02
CA TYR A 108 -0.41 3.48 8.29
C TYR A 108 -1.91 3.47 8.56
N PHE A 109 -2.70 3.57 7.50
CA PHE A 109 -4.16 3.48 7.55
C PHE A 109 -4.56 2.04 7.23
N SER A 110 -5.21 1.40 8.20
CA SER A 110 -5.61 0.00 8.12
C SER A 110 -7.13 -0.13 8.08
N VAL A 111 -7.61 -0.96 7.16
CA VAL A 111 -9.02 -1.33 7.01
C VAL A 111 -9.12 -2.84 7.19
N LEU A 112 -9.86 -3.28 8.20
CA LEU A 112 -10.21 -4.67 8.44
C LEU A 112 -11.66 -4.91 8.04
N ALA A 113 -11.85 -5.78 7.05
CA ALA A 113 -13.16 -6.20 6.58
C ALA A 113 -13.53 -7.55 7.17
N ILE A 114 -14.52 -7.56 8.05
CA ILE A 114 -15.04 -8.75 8.72
C ILE A 114 -16.33 -9.16 7.99
N PRO A 115 -16.37 -10.32 7.31
CA PRO A 115 -17.59 -10.77 6.66
C PRO A 115 -18.69 -11.01 7.70
N ALA A 116 -19.92 -10.62 7.38
CA ALA A 116 -21.06 -11.03 8.20
C ALA A 116 -21.16 -12.57 8.20
N SER A 117 -21.32 -13.16 9.39
CA SER A 117 -21.65 -14.57 9.52
C SER A 117 -23.04 -14.82 8.96
N LYS A 118 -23.24 -15.97 8.32
CA LYS A 118 -24.59 -16.44 7.98
C LYS A 118 -25.28 -16.81 9.28
N SER A 119 -26.27 -16.01 9.70
CA SER A 119 -27.17 -16.41 10.78
C SER A 119 -28.18 -17.42 10.21
N GLY A 120 -28.04 -18.69 10.59
CA GLY A 120 -29.11 -19.69 10.49
C GLY A 120 -29.12 -20.56 9.23
N GLU A 121 -28.43 -21.69 9.28
CA GLU A 121 -29.12 -22.98 9.37
C GLU A 121 -28.51 -23.69 10.59
N ALA A 122 -29.06 -23.44 11.77
CA ALA A 122 -28.97 -24.43 12.83
C ALA A 122 -29.87 -25.58 12.37
N ASN A 123 -29.35 -26.40 11.43
CA ASN A 123 -30.03 -27.61 11.03
C ASN A 123 -30.13 -28.47 12.29
N ASP A 124 -31.36 -28.84 12.63
CA ASP A 124 -31.79 -29.70 13.75
C ASP A 124 -31.28 -31.15 13.60
N ASN A 125 -30.20 -31.35 12.84
CA ASN A 125 -29.64 -32.63 12.44
C ASN A 125 -28.12 -32.58 12.67
N ASN A 126 -27.68 -32.87 13.90
CA ASN A 126 -26.39 -33.43 14.37
C ASN A 126 -25.09 -33.32 13.51
N HIS A 127 -24.97 -32.34 12.62
CA HIS A 127 -23.83 -32.09 11.76
C HIS A 127 -23.16 -30.80 12.25
N LEU A 128 -22.06 -30.97 12.97
CA LEU A 128 -21.17 -29.89 13.35
C LEU A 128 -20.39 -29.42 12.10
N ASP A 129 -21.02 -28.59 11.28
CA ASP A 129 -20.33 -27.93 10.18
C ASP A 129 -19.46 -26.78 10.73
N GLY A 130 -18.16 -27.03 10.84
CA GLY A 130 -17.18 -26.01 11.17
C GLY A 130 -16.97 -25.05 9.99
N SER A 131 -17.42 -23.80 10.10
CA SER A 131 -17.16 -22.77 9.08
C SER A 131 -15.88 -21.98 9.39
N ILE A 132 -14.96 -21.86 8.44
CA ILE A 132 -13.81 -20.94 8.51
C ILE A 132 -14.23 -19.60 7.92
N GLN A 133 -14.10 -18.53 8.70
CA GLN A 133 -14.30 -17.15 8.22
C GLN A 133 -12.96 -16.43 8.18
N VAL A 134 -12.67 -15.80 7.05
CA VAL A 134 -11.43 -15.04 6.84
C VAL A 134 -11.77 -13.56 6.73
N ALA A 135 -11.30 -12.76 7.69
CA ALA A 135 -11.32 -11.32 7.58
C ALA A 135 -10.14 -10.85 6.71
N THR A 136 -10.37 -9.87 5.84
CA THR A 136 -9.32 -9.31 4.98
C THR A 136 -8.89 -7.96 5.51
N GLY A 137 -7.60 -7.79 5.74
CA GLY A 137 -6.99 -6.52 6.13
C GLY A 137 -6.26 -5.87 4.95
N ASN A 138 -6.46 -4.58 4.74
CA ASN A 138 -5.66 -3.76 3.84
C ASN A 138 -5.01 -2.63 4.64
N THR A 139 -3.69 -2.45 4.48
CA THR A 139 -2.95 -1.35 5.12
C THR A 139 -2.19 -0.55 4.07
N ILE A 140 -2.47 0.75 4.02
CA ILE A 140 -1.81 1.70 3.11
C ILE A 140 -1.06 2.76 3.90
N LYS A 141 -0.05 3.37 3.27
CA LYS A 141 0.73 4.46 3.87
C LYS A 141 -0.10 5.74 3.92
N LEU A 142 -0.03 6.44 5.03
CA LEU A 142 -0.53 7.80 5.23
C LEU A 142 0.67 8.71 5.47
N PHE A 143 0.92 9.64 4.56
CA PHE A 143 2.01 10.61 4.66
C PHE A 143 1.46 11.94 5.15
N TYR A 144 1.91 12.38 6.33
CA TYR A 144 1.72 13.76 6.77
C TYR A 144 2.77 14.62 6.09
N ARG A 145 2.30 15.62 5.32
CA ARG A 145 3.16 16.47 4.49
C ARG A 145 3.10 17.93 4.92
N PRO A 146 4.21 18.51 5.41
CA PRO A 146 4.34 19.96 5.59
C PRO A 146 4.06 20.72 4.29
N SER A 147 3.42 21.89 4.37
CA SER A 147 3.10 22.70 3.18
C SER A 147 4.34 23.32 2.54
N ASP A 148 5.38 23.59 3.32
CA ASP A 148 6.47 24.48 2.95
C ASP A 148 7.76 23.73 2.59
N LEU A 149 7.62 22.52 2.03
CA LEU A 149 8.77 21.74 1.58
C LEU A 149 9.41 22.38 0.34
N SER A 150 10.74 22.42 0.30
CA SER A 150 11.52 23.17 -0.69
C SER A 150 11.55 22.57 -2.10
N MET A 151 10.86 21.45 -2.34
CA MET A 151 10.85 20.74 -3.62
C MET A 151 9.57 19.93 -3.77
N THR A 152 9.28 19.49 -4.98
CA THR A 152 8.16 18.58 -5.25
C THR A 152 8.51 17.13 -4.92
N GLN A 153 7.49 16.29 -4.69
CA GLN A 153 7.70 14.84 -4.52
C GLN A 153 8.38 14.22 -5.74
N LYS A 154 7.99 14.63 -6.95
CA LYS A 154 8.56 14.09 -8.19
C LYS A 154 10.06 14.34 -8.28
N GLU A 155 10.50 15.56 -7.96
CA GLU A 155 11.93 15.89 -7.89
C GLU A 155 12.62 15.09 -6.79
N ALA A 156 11.98 14.90 -5.64
CA ALA A 156 12.55 14.15 -4.53
C ALA A 156 12.83 12.68 -4.89
N MET A 157 11.91 12.01 -5.61
CA MET A 157 12.07 10.62 -6.04
C MET A 157 13.31 10.40 -6.91
N GLY A 158 13.72 11.41 -7.68
CA GLY A 158 14.91 11.37 -8.54
C GLY A 158 16.22 11.67 -7.84
N LYS A 159 16.21 12.05 -6.55
CA LYS A 159 17.40 12.55 -5.82
C LYS A 159 18.05 11.52 -4.88
N LEU A 160 17.68 10.24 -4.97
CA LEU A 160 18.39 9.20 -4.22
C LEU A 160 19.87 9.15 -4.63
N GLN A 161 20.74 9.05 -3.64
CA GLN A 161 22.19 8.99 -3.82
C GLN A 161 22.70 7.59 -3.48
N PHE A 162 23.66 7.10 -4.25
CA PHE A 162 24.19 5.75 -4.13
C PHE A 162 25.68 5.82 -3.86
N SER A 163 26.11 5.21 -2.76
CA SER A 163 27.53 5.13 -2.41
C SER A 163 27.92 3.73 -1.99
N ARG A 164 29.10 3.28 -2.39
CA ARG A 164 29.64 1.97 -2.02
C ARG A 164 30.04 1.92 -0.55
N GLN A 165 29.77 0.77 0.08
CA GLN A 165 30.21 0.45 1.43
C GLN A 165 30.67 -1.01 1.47
N GLY A 166 31.91 -1.27 1.02
CA GLY A 166 32.47 -2.62 0.91
C GLY A 166 31.68 -3.49 -0.07
N ASN A 167 31.00 -4.51 0.45
CA ASN A 167 30.11 -5.43 -0.29
C ASN A 167 28.63 -5.02 -0.22
N HIS A 168 28.37 -3.77 0.15
CA HIS A 168 27.04 -3.18 0.22
C HIS A 168 27.00 -1.88 -0.56
N VAL A 169 25.78 -1.45 -0.87
CA VAL A 169 25.50 -0.11 -1.39
C VAL A 169 24.58 0.60 -0.41
N ARG A 170 25.01 1.79 0.01
CA ARG A 170 24.23 2.72 0.81
C ARG A 170 23.41 3.60 -0.14
N VAL A 171 22.09 3.58 0.04
CA VAL A 171 21.15 4.41 -0.69
C VAL A 171 20.66 5.49 0.26
N SER A 172 21.10 6.72 0.04
CA SER A 172 20.79 7.87 0.89
C SER A 172 19.69 8.72 0.24
N ASN A 173 18.74 9.15 1.06
CA ASN A 173 17.69 10.07 0.67
C ASN A 173 17.98 11.45 1.28
N PRO A 174 18.51 12.41 0.50
CA PRO A 174 18.80 13.75 0.99
C PRO A 174 17.56 14.67 1.05
N THR A 175 16.36 14.15 0.78
CA THR A 175 15.15 14.94 0.56
C THR A 175 14.21 14.89 1.77
N PRO A 176 13.26 15.83 1.90
CA PRO A 176 12.26 15.83 2.97
C PRO A 176 11.10 14.83 2.75
N TYR A 177 11.15 13.97 1.73
CA TYR A 177 10.07 13.05 1.35
C TYR A 177 10.43 11.59 1.62
N PHE A 178 9.44 10.75 1.93
CA PHE A 178 9.62 9.29 1.93
C PHE A 178 9.62 8.75 0.49
N ILE A 179 10.69 8.07 0.09
CA ILE A 179 10.77 7.47 -1.25
C ILE A 179 10.39 5.99 -1.17
N SER A 180 9.20 5.65 -1.63
CA SER A 180 8.73 4.26 -1.72
C SER A 180 9.24 3.60 -3.00
N LEU A 181 9.98 2.52 -2.85
CA LEU A 181 10.58 1.75 -3.95
C LEU A 181 9.69 0.56 -4.32
N ASN A 182 9.26 0.49 -5.57
CA ASN A 182 8.67 -0.72 -6.14
C ASN A 182 9.77 -1.67 -6.65
N GLN A 183 10.85 -1.11 -7.18
CA GLN A 183 11.98 -1.86 -7.70
C GLN A 183 13.28 -1.11 -7.44
N LEU A 184 14.34 -1.87 -7.12
CA LEU A 184 15.70 -1.39 -7.06
C LEU A 184 16.60 -2.39 -7.80
N VAL A 185 17.39 -1.89 -8.74
CA VAL A 185 18.38 -2.64 -9.52
C VAL A 185 19.71 -1.93 -9.36
N ILE A 186 20.73 -2.69 -8.99
CA ILE A 186 22.09 -2.20 -8.85
C ILE A 186 22.99 -3.12 -9.66
N ASP A 187 23.70 -2.56 -10.63
CA ASP A 187 24.62 -3.29 -11.50
C ASP A 187 23.96 -4.50 -12.19
N GLY A 188 22.76 -4.26 -12.74
CA GLY A 188 21.92 -5.28 -13.39
C GLY A 188 21.27 -6.28 -12.45
N LYS A 189 21.58 -6.28 -11.14
CA LYS A 189 21.00 -7.20 -10.15
C LYS A 189 19.81 -6.58 -9.44
N LYS A 190 18.67 -7.26 -9.49
CA LYS A 190 17.46 -6.86 -8.74
C LYS A 190 17.68 -7.09 -7.24
N ILE A 191 17.54 -6.02 -6.47
CA ILE A 191 17.64 -6.05 -5.01
C ILE A 191 16.28 -6.44 -4.43
N LYS A 192 16.30 -7.36 -3.45
CA LYS A 192 15.07 -7.76 -2.73
C LYS A 192 14.64 -6.65 -1.78
N LEU A 193 13.45 -6.13 -2.00
CA LEU A 193 12.80 -5.15 -1.14
C LEU A 193 11.81 -5.86 -0.21
N ASP A 194 11.72 -5.40 1.03
CA ASP A 194 10.88 -5.97 2.08
C ASP A 194 10.19 -4.82 2.82
N VAL A 195 8.86 -4.85 2.81
CA VAL A 195 8.02 -3.83 3.43
C VAL A 195 8.08 -3.91 4.95
N VAL A 196 8.12 -5.13 5.51
CA VAL A 196 8.13 -5.36 6.96
C VAL A 196 9.49 -4.97 7.55
N LYS A 197 10.58 -5.27 6.82
CA LYS A 197 11.93 -4.85 7.22
C LYS A 197 12.25 -3.39 6.86
N GLY A 198 11.31 -2.67 6.26
CA GLY A 198 11.46 -1.25 5.90
C GLY A 198 12.40 -0.98 4.73
N THR A 199 12.89 -2.00 4.01
CA THR A 199 13.85 -1.80 2.92
C THR A 199 13.19 -1.34 1.61
N SER A 200 11.86 -1.40 1.51
CA SER A 200 11.09 -0.87 0.36
C SER A 200 10.80 0.64 0.43
N MET A 201 11.32 1.35 1.45
CA MET A 201 11.10 2.78 1.59
C MET A 201 12.32 3.44 2.25
N VAL A 202 12.80 4.54 1.67
CA VAL A 202 13.92 5.31 2.23
C VAL A 202 13.35 6.57 2.89
N ALA A 203 13.54 6.72 4.20
CA ALA A 203 13.01 7.83 4.98
C ALA A 203 13.69 9.17 4.65
N PRO A 204 13.04 10.32 4.91
CA PRO A 204 13.65 11.64 4.74
C PRO A 204 14.97 11.77 5.49
N PHE A 205 16.00 12.29 4.82
CA PHE A 205 17.33 12.52 5.39
C PHE A 205 17.97 11.28 6.03
N ALA A 206 17.58 10.09 5.58
CA ALA A 206 18.08 8.81 6.07
C ALA A 206 18.69 7.98 4.94
N ALA A 207 19.21 6.81 5.27
CA ALA A 207 19.75 5.88 4.29
C ALA A 207 19.44 4.44 4.64
N ASN A 208 19.28 3.61 3.62
CA ASN A 208 19.20 2.16 3.73
C ASN A 208 20.46 1.53 3.13
N VAL A 209 20.88 0.38 3.66
CA VAL A 209 22.04 -0.36 3.15
C VAL A 209 21.56 -1.67 2.56
N TYR A 210 21.95 -1.94 1.31
CA TYR A 210 21.56 -3.14 0.57
C TYR A 210 22.78 -3.99 0.24
N PRO A 211 22.66 -5.33 0.31
CA PRO A 211 23.74 -6.23 -0.09
C PRO A 211 23.91 -6.18 -1.61
N ALA A 212 25.06 -5.68 -2.06
CA ALA A 212 25.42 -5.58 -3.47
C ALA A 212 26.94 -5.43 -3.60
N ILE A 213 27.58 -6.36 -4.31
CA ILE A 213 29.01 -6.28 -4.64
C ILE A 213 29.11 -5.54 -5.96
N VAL A 214 29.60 -4.31 -5.93
CA VAL A 214 29.61 -3.42 -7.08
C VAL A 214 30.96 -2.71 -7.18
N GLY A 215 31.50 -2.61 -8.40
CA GLY A 215 32.60 -1.71 -8.75
C GLY A 215 32.09 -0.27 -8.89
N ILE A 216 32.27 0.33 -10.07
CA ILE A 216 31.48 1.49 -10.51
C ILE A 216 30.29 0.91 -11.28
N GLY A 217 29.06 1.18 -10.82
CA GLY A 217 27.87 0.54 -11.38
C GLY A 217 26.72 1.50 -11.60
N ALA A 218 25.77 1.11 -12.45
CA ALA A 218 24.52 1.84 -12.64
C ALA A 218 23.50 1.41 -11.58
N ALA A 219 22.82 2.39 -10.98
CA ALA A 219 21.64 2.19 -10.16
C ALA A 219 20.40 2.59 -10.96
N GLN A 220 19.36 1.77 -10.89
CA GLN A 220 18.04 2.07 -11.42
C GLN A 220 17.00 1.76 -10.35
N TRP A 221 16.03 2.64 -10.16
CA TRP A 221 14.93 2.38 -9.25
C TRP A 221 13.60 2.83 -9.84
N LYS A 222 12.53 2.17 -9.43
CA LYS A 222 11.16 2.57 -9.68
C LYS A 222 10.56 3.06 -8.37
N ALA A 223 10.19 4.33 -8.31
CA ALA A 223 9.55 4.93 -7.15
C ALA A 223 8.05 5.10 -7.40
N ILE A 224 7.26 5.00 -6.33
CA ILE A 224 5.80 5.16 -6.37
C ILE A 224 5.46 6.60 -5.99
N ASN A 225 4.77 7.32 -6.87
CA ASN A 225 4.32 8.70 -6.65
C ASN A 225 3.04 8.78 -5.80
N ASP A 226 2.56 10.00 -5.51
CA ASP A 226 1.36 10.25 -4.69
C ASP A 226 0.07 9.60 -5.22
N TYR A 227 -0.02 9.43 -6.54
CA TYR A 227 -1.17 8.83 -7.20
C TYR A 227 -1.09 7.30 -7.27
N GLY A 228 -0.02 6.70 -6.74
CA GLY A 228 0.21 5.27 -6.83
C GLY A 228 0.81 4.79 -8.15
N GLY A 229 1.19 5.72 -9.04
CA GLY A 229 1.89 5.41 -10.29
C GLY A 229 3.40 5.21 -10.05
N GLU A 230 4.05 4.52 -10.99
CA GLU A 230 5.48 4.25 -10.94
C GLU A 230 6.27 5.17 -11.87
N GLU A 231 7.37 5.71 -11.38
CA GLU A 231 8.33 6.49 -12.16
C GLU A 231 9.73 5.87 -12.05
N THR A 232 10.45 5.83 -13.16
CA THR A 232 11.77 5.18 -13.24
C THR A 232 12.88 6.23 -13.26
N PHE A 233 13.92 5.98 -12.46
CA PHE A 233 15.06 6.88 -12.31
C PHE A 233 16.37 6.11 -12.37
N HIS A 234 17.46 6.83 -12.63
CA HIS A 234 18.79 6.29 -12.83
C HIS A 234 19.84 7.15 -12.13
N ALA A 235 20.90 6.51 -11.64
CA ALA A 235 22.06 7.18 -11.05
C ALA A 235 23.31 6.29 -11.18
N THR A 236 24.48 6.86 -10.91
CA THR A 236 25.73 6.10 -10.76
C THR A 236 25.94 5.77 -9.29
N VAL A 237 26.48 4.58 -9.01
CA VAL A 237 26.98 4.21 -7.69
C VAL A 237 28.41 4.75 -7.55
N ASN A 238 28.59 5.68 -6.62
CA ASN A 238 29.89 6.30 -6.32
C ASN A 238 30.68 5.51 -5.26
#